data_AF-A0A4Z0L7E4-F1
#
_entry.id   AF-A0A4Z0L7E4-F1
#
_cell.length_a   1.000
_cell.length_b   1.000
_cell.length_c   1.000
_cell.angle_alpha   90.00
_cell.angle_beta   90.00
_cell.angle_gamma   90.00
#
_symmetry.space_group_name_H-M   'P 1'
#
loop_
_entity.id
_entity.type
_entity.pdbx_description
1 polymer ?
#
loop_
_entity_poly.entity_id
_entity_poly.type
_entity_poly.pdbx_seq_one_letter_code
_entity_poly.pdbx_strand_id
1 'polypeptide(L)'
;IELSFAILPNLFVGGMQLYRAEMPGPLKDNKMRPRIAETAKTLWLIYVLLTVACALALWFAGMPAFDAIGHSFSTIAIGGFSTHDASVGYFDSPTINTIIAIFLLISGCNYGLHFSLLSGRSLKVYWRDPEFRMFIGVQLTLVVICTLVLWFHNIYASALTTLNQAFFQVVSMATTAGFTTDSIARWPLFLPVLLLCSAFIGGCAGSTGGGLKVIRILLLFKQGNRELKRLVHPNAVYSIKLGNRALPERILEAVWGFFSAYALVFIVSMLAIIA
;
A
#
# COMPACT_ATOMS: atom_id res chain seq x y z
N ILE A 1 12.55 5.89 2.92
CA ILE A 1 11.90 6.33 1.65
C ILE A 1 12.02 7.84 1.47
N GLU A 2 11.47 8.68 2.37
CA GLU A 2 11.54 10.15 2.23
C GLU A 2 12.96 10.73 2.36
N LEU A 3 13.78 10.17 3.26
CA LEU A 3 15.20 10.54 3.37
C LEU A 3 16.00 10.11 2.12
N SER A 4 15.68 8.95 1.56
CA SER A 4 16.26 8.47 0.31
C SER A 4 15.90 9.42 -0.84
N PHE A 5 14.65 9.90 -0.94
CA PHE A 5 14.26 10.90 -1.95
C PHE A 5 14.94 12.27 -1.81
N ALA A 6 15.31 12.66 -0.59
CA ALA A 6 16.01 13.92 -0.31
C ALA A 6 17.52 13.84 -0.61
N ILE A 7 18.14 12.68 -0.35
CA ILE A 7 19.61 12.51 -0.41
C ILE A 7 20.05 11.90 -1.74
N LEU A 8 19.27 10.99 -2.35
CA LEU A 8 19.62 10.31 -3.61
C LEU A 8 19.90 11.28 -4.78
N PRO A 9 19.22 12.43 -4.94
CA PRO A 9 19.56 13.38 -6.00
C PRO A 9 20.94 14.04 -5.82
N ASN A 10 21.43 14.11 -4.58
CA ASN A 10 22.73 14.69 -4.22
C ASN A 10 23.87 13.64 -4.17
N LEU A 11 23.53 12.35 -4.16
CA LEU A 11 24.48 11.24 -4.35
C LEU A 11 24.67 11.02 -5.86
N PHE A 12 25.85 11.41 -6.37
CA PHE A 12 26.31 11.31 -7.76
C PHE A 12 25.58 10.29 -8.65
N VAL A 13 25.13 10.74 -9.83
CA VAL A 13 24.73 10.05 -11.09
C VAL A 13 23.79 8.82 -11.00
N GLY A 14 23.94 7.92 -10.04
CA GLY A 14 23.13 6.72 -9.80
C GLY A 14 21.87 6.94 -8.95
N GLY A 15 21.86 7.90 -8.02
CA GLY A 15 20.68 8.12 -7.16
C GLY A 15 19.46 8.66 -7.93
N MET A 16 19.69 9.39 -9.02
CA MET A 16 18.65 9.82 -9.94
C MET A 16 18.11 8.70 -10.82
N GLN A 17 18.89 7.64 -11.06
CA GLN A 17 18.44 6.43 -11.76
C GLN A 17 17.57 5.56 -10.85
N LEU A 18 17.91 5.45 -9.56
CA LEU A 18 17.07 4.78 -8.55
C LEU A 18 15.70 5.47 -8.40
N TYR A 19 15.70 6.81 -8.31
CA TYR A 19 14.46 7.62 -8.31
C TYR A 19 13.60 7.39 -9.55
N ARG A 20 14.23 7.32 -10.73
CA ARG A 20 13.56 7.03 -12.00
C ARG A 20 13.04 5.58 -12.07
N ALA A 21 13.60 4.66 -11.29
CA ALA A 21 13.18 3.25 -11.21
C ALA A 21 11.99 3.05 -10.25
N GLU A 22 11.91 3.84 -9.17
CA GLU A 22 10.81 3.77 -8.19
C GLU A 22 9.52 4.48 -8.64
N MET A 23 9.60 5.46 -9.55
CA MET A 23 8.43 6.19 -10.06
C MET A 23 8.11 5.88 -11.53
N PRO A 24 7.38 4.79 -11.85
CA PRO A 24 6.83 4.57 -13.19
C PRO A 24 5.54 5.37 -13.37
N GLY A 25 5.56 6.44 -14.17
CA GLY A 25 4.35 7.19 -14.53
C GLY A 25 4.59 8.63 -15.00
N PRO A 26 3.52 9.37 -15.40
CA PRO A 26 3.57 10.72 -15.97
C PRO A 26 3.95 11.80 -14.95
N LEU A 27 4.24 11.41 -13.70
CA LEU A 27 4.90 12.24 -12.69
C LEU A 27 6.36 12.57 -13.08
N LYS A 28 6.94 11.85 -14.06
CA LYS A 28 8.23 12.15 -14.70
C LYS A 28 8.35 13.59 -15.23
N ASP A 29 7.23 14.20 -15.64
CA ASP A 29 7.19 15.47 -16.37
C ASP A 29 6.64 16.66 -15.59
N ASN A 30 6.20 16.46 -14.33
CA ASN A 30 6.11 17.63 -13.46
C ASN A 30 7.55 18.01 -13.15
N LYS A 31 8.10 18.96 -13.92
CA LYS A 31 9.36 19.65 -13.65
C LYS A 31 9.37 20.09 -12.19
N MET A 32 9.83 19.22 -11.30
CA MET A 32 10.16 19.53 -9.91
C MET A 32 11.42 20.36 -10.01
N ARG A 33 11.20 21.66 -10.25
CA ARG A 33 12.18 22.76 -10.17
C ARG A 33 12.95 22.68 -8.82
N PRO A 34 14.11 23.34 -8.67
CA PRO A 34 15.22 23.00 -7.75
C PRO A 34 14.90 23.27 -6.26
N ARG A 35 13.89 22.58 -5.74
CA ARG A 35 13.31 22.66 -4.40
C ARG A 35 13.02 21.25 -3.86
N ILE A 36 13.87 20.29 -4.22
CA ILE A 36 13.80 18.91 -3.71
C ILE A 36 13.89 18.92 -2.18
N ALA A 37 14.76 19.78 -1.62
CA ALA A 37 14.87 19.97 -0.17
C ALA A 37 13.58 20.51 0.47
N GLU A 38 12.89 21.48 -0.16
CA GLU A 38 11.62 22.01 0.36
C GLU A 38 10.52 20.94 0.32
N THR A 39 10.44 20.17 -0.78
CA THR A 39 9.45 19.08 -0.92
C THR A 39 9.71 17.97 0.11
N ALA A 40 10.98 17.57 0.29
CA ALA A 40 11.37 16.58 1.29
C ALA A 40 11.03 17.05 2.71
N LYS A 41 11.24 18.34 3.03
CA LYS A 41 10.87 18.91 4.33
C LYS A 41 9.37 18.83 4.56
N THR A 42 8.54 19.07 3.55
CA THR A 42 7.08 18.95 3.71
C THR A 42 6.63 17.50 3.84
N LEU A 43 7.22 16.56 3.09
CA LEU A 43 6.93 15.13 3.24
C LEU A 43 7.28 14.64 4.65
N TRP A 44 8.46 15.01 5.15
CA TRP A 44 8.85 14.72 6.53
C TRP A 44 7.87 15.30 7.56
N LEU A 45 7.39 16.53 7.33
CA LEU A 45 6.38 17.14 8.20
C LEU A 45 5.06 16.36 8.18
N ILE A 46 4.62 15.85 7.02
CA ILE A 46 3.44 14.97 6.91
C ILE A 46 3.65 13.69 7.72
N TYR A 47 4.81 13.05 7.56
CA TYR A 47 5.15 11.83 8.28
C TYR A 47 5.11 12.04 9.80
N VAL A 48 5.72 13.12 10.30
CA VAL A 48 5.72 13.46 11.73
C VAL A 48 4.31 13.76 12.22
N LEU A 49 3.51 14.55 11.48
CA LEU A 49 2.13 14.85 11.85
C LEU A 49 1.27 13.59 11.93
N LEU A 50 1.37 12.69 10.94
CA LEU A 50 0.65 11.42 10.95
C LEU A 50 1.08 10.53 12.11
N THR A 51 2.37 10.50 12.43
CA THR A 51 2.91 9.72 13.54
C THR A 51 2.40 10.22 14.88
N VAL A 52 2.47 11.54 15.12
CA VAL A 52 1.96 12.14 16.36
C VAL A 52 0.45 11.95 16.48
N ALA A 53 -0.30 12.15 15.39
CA ALA A 53 -1.74 11.91 15.37
C ALA A 53 -2.09 10.44 15.69
N CYS A 54 -1.33 9.50 15.14
CA CYS A 54 -1.50 8.07 15.42
C CYS A 54 -1.18 7.74 16.89
N ALA A 55 -0.06 8.23 17.41
CA ALA A 55 0.33 8.02 18.81
C ALA A 55 -0.73 8.56 19.79
N LEU A 56 -1.24 9.77 19.54
CA LEU A 56 -2.29 10.36 20.37
C LEU A 56 -3.60 9.57 20.28
N ALA A 57 -4.02 9.16 19.07
CA ALA A 57 -5.22 8.35 18.90
C ALA A 57 -5.14 7.00 19.64
N LEU A 58 -3.99 6.33 19.57
CA LEU A 58 -3.73 5.08 20.28
C LEU A 58 -3.69 5.27 21.80
N TRP A 59 -3.08 6.36 22.26
CA TRP A 59 -3.05 6.71 23.69
C TRP A 59 -4.45 6.99 24.24
N PHE A 60 -5.27 7.75 23.51
CA PHE A 60 -6.68 7.97 23.88
C PHE A 60 -7.54 6.71 23.82
N ALA A 61 -7.16 5.72 23.00
CA ALA A 61 -7.81 4.42 22.96
C ALA A 61 -7.43 3.50 24.12
N GLY A 62 -6.52 3.93 25.00
CA GLY A 62 -6.13 3.23 26.23
C GLY A 62 -4.78 2.52 26.19
N MET A 63 -3.99 2.66 25.11
CA MET A 63 -2.63 2.11 25.10
C MET A 63 -1.70 2.89 26.06
N PRO A 64 -0.79 2.21 26.79
CA PRO A 64 0.30 2.86 27.50
C PRO A 64 1.11 3.77 26.56
N ALA A 65 1.62 4.89 27.06
CA ALA A 65 2.28 5.90 26.23
C ALA A 65 3.46 5.34 25.41
N PHE A 66 4.25 4.44 26.00
CA PHE A 66 5.36 3.79 25.31
C PHE A 66 4.89 2.91 24.14
N ASP A 67 3.86 2.09 24.38
CA ASP A 67 3.27 1.22 23.36
C ASP A 67 2.61 2.03 22.25
N ALA A 68 1.88 3.10 22.60
CA ALA A 68 1.23 3.99 21.65
C ALA A 68 2.24 4.66 20.70
N ILE A 69 3.37 5.14 21.24
CA ILE A 69 4.45 5.74 20.43
C ILE A 69 5.13 4.67 19.57
N GLY A 70 5.49 3.52 20.14
CA GLY A 70 6.13 2.42 19.41
C GLY A 70 5.27 1.90 18.25
N HIS A 71 3.98 1.68 18.51
CA HIS A 71 3.02 1.25 17.49
C HIS A 71 2.77 2.35 16.45
N SER A 72 2.78 3.63 16.83
CA SER A 72 2.65 4.72 15.85
C SER A 72 3.81 4.75 14.84
N PHE A 73 5.05 4.57 15.30
CA PHE A 73 6.22 4.50 14.41
C PHE A 73 6.11 3.33 13.45
N SER A 74 5.74 2.16 13.97
CA SER A 74 5.57 0.96 13.16
C SER A 74 4.40 1.07 12.17
N THR A 75 3.29 1.70 12.57
CA THR A 75 2.09 1.85 11.73
C THR A 75 2.34 2.80 10.56
N ILE A 76 2.90 3.99 10.80
CA ILE A 76 3.12 4.97 9.72
C ILE A 76 4.23 4.51 8.77
N ALA A 77 5.24 3.81 9.29
CA ALA A 77 6.29 3.21 8.49
C ALA A 77 5.84 1.95 7.72
N ILE A 78 4.66 1.38 8.04
CA ILE A 78 4.19 0.09 7.51
C ILE A 78 5.24 -1.01 7.81
N GLY A 79 5.66 -1.08 9.06
CA GLY A 79 6.74 -1.97 9.53
C GLY A 79 6.28 -3.25 10.21
N GLY A 80 5.11 -3.26 10.86
CA GLY A 80 4.56 -4.44 11.52
C GLY A 80 5.18 -4.84 12.85
N PHE A 81 6.24 -4.15 13.29
CA PHE A 81 6.84 -4.35 14.60
C PHE A 81 5.88 -3.96 15.74
N SER A 82 5.90 -4.73 16.82
CA SER A 82 5.17 -4.46 18.05
C SER A 82 6.11 -4.53 19.25
N THR A 83 5.72 -3.89 20.35
CA THR A 83 6.37 -4.02 21.66
C THR A 83 6.01 -5.33 22.36
N HIS A 84 5.02 -6.06 21.85
CA HIS A 84 4.52 -7.32 22.40
C HIS A 84 4.57 -8.44 21.37
N ASP A 85 4.83 -9.67 21.82
CA ASP A 85 4.92 -10.86 20.96
C ASP A 85 3.62 -11.16 20.21
N ALA A 86 2.47 -10.91 20.84
CA ALA A 86 1.15 -11.07 20.24
C ALA A 86 0.77 -9.94 19.27
N SER A 87 1.72 -9.09 18.89
CA SER A 87 1.49 -7.93 18.03
C SER A 87 0.39 -7.03 18.58
N VAL A 88 -0.61 -6.64 17.77
CA VAL A 88 -1.76 -5.82 18.22
C VAL A 88 -2.77 -6.65 19.01
N GLY A 89 -2.73 -7.99 18.89
CA GLY A 89 -3.58 -8.92 19.63
C GLY A 89 -3.45 -8.81 21.15
N TYR A 90 -2.33 -8.30 21.67
CA TYR A 90 -2.13 -8.05 23.10
C TYR A 90 -3.20 -7.13 23.71
N PHE A 91 -3.68 -6.14 22.96
CA PHE A 91 -4.60 -5.12 23.49
C PHE A 91 -6.08 -5.53 23.43
N ASP A 92 -6.40 -6.62 22.71
CA ASP A 92 -7.75 -7.18 22.51
C ASP A 92 -8.88 -6.13 22.38
N SER A 93 -8.60 -5.06 21.64
CA SER A 93 -9.47 -3.90 21.56
C SER A 93 -9.87 -3.60 20.11
N PRO A 94 -11.16 -3.75 19.75
CA PRO A 94 -11.63 -3.44 18.40
C PRO A 94 -11.38 -1.99 17.99
N THR A 95 -11.31 -1.06 18.94
CA THR A 95 -11.06 0.37 18.68
C THR A 95 -9.62 0.58 18.22
N ILE A 96 -8.65 -0.03 18.92
CA ILE A 96 -7.22 0.01 18.56
C ILE A 96 -7.00 -0.59 17.18
N ASN A 97 -7.59 -1.76 16.91
CA ASN A 97 -7.51 -2.40 15.59
C ASN A 97 -7.99 -1.44 14.49
N THR A 98 -9.14 -0.79 14.71
CA THR A 98 -9.73 0.13 13.73
C THR A 98 -8.84 1.36 13.51
N ILE A 99 -8.27 1.94 14.59
CA ILE A 99 -7.35 3.08 14.50
C ILE A 99 -6.13 2.71 13.66
N ILE A 100 -5.46 1.60 13.99
CA ILE A 100 -4.27 1.15 13.26
C ILE A 100 -4.61 0.90 11.79
N ALA A 101 -5.69 0.19 11.49
CA ALA A 101 -6.11 -0.07 10.11
C ALA A 101 -6.39 1.22 9.32
N ILE A 102 -7.04 2.22 9.93
CA ILE A 102 -7.25 3.52 9.27
C ILE A 102 -5.91 4.21 8.99
N PHE A 103 -4.99 4.25 9.95
CA PHE A 103 -3.67 4.85 9.75
C PHE A 103 -2.80 4.08 8.75
N LEU A 104 -2.96 2.76 8.64
CA LEU A 104 -2.33 1.96 7.59
C LEU A 104 -2.90 2.30 6.20
N LEU A 105 -4.22 2.48 6.07
CA LEU A 105 -4.81 2.92 4.82
C LEU A 105 -4.30 4.31 4.42
N ILE A 106 -4.22 5.24 5.37
CA ILE A 106 -3.68 6.59 5.14
C ILE A 106 -2.20 6.51 4.73
N SER A 107 -1.39 5.73 5.45
CA SER A 107 0.05 5.60 5.20
C SER A 107 0.35 4.82 3.91
N GLY A 108 -0.53 3.89 3.53
CA GLY A 108 -0.47 3.13 2.28
C GLY A 108 -0.86 3.94 1.05
N CYS A 109 -1.43 5.14 1.24
CA CYS A 109 -1.71 6.08 0.16
C CYS A 109 -0.46 6.86 -0.27
N ASN A 110 -0.50 7.38 -1.49
CA ASN A 110 0.58 8.20 -2.04
C ASN A 110 0.75 9.49 -1.22
N TYR A 111 1.93 9.71 -0.62
CA TYR A 111 2.22 10.91 0.16
C TYR A 111 2.18 12.21 -0.66
N GLY A 112 2.35 12.13 -1.99
CA GLY A 112 2.11 13.24 -2.89
C GLY A 112 0.66 13.73 -2.90
N LEU A 113 -0.32 12.84 -2.64
CA LEU A 113 -1.72 13.23 -2.49
C LEU A 113 -1.95 13.95 -1.15
N HIS A 114 -1.33 13.46 -0.06
CA HIS A 114 -1.34 14.13 1.26
C HIS A 114 -0.74 15.54 1.19
N PHE A 115 0.38 15.69 0.48
CA PHE A 115 0.98 17.00 0.22
C PHE A 115 0.03 17.92 -0.56
N SER A 116 -0.65 17.39 -1.58
CA SER A 116 -1.61 18.17 -2.36
C SER A 116 -2.81 18.63 -1.54
N LEU A 117 -3.24 17.87 -0.53
CA LEU A 117 -4.31 18.25 0.40
C LEU A 117 -3.85 19.42 1.30
N LEU A 118 -2.66 19.31 1.89
CA LEU A 118 -2.08 20.34 2.77
C LEU A 118 -1.77 21.66 2.04
N SER A 119 -1.53 21.59 0.72
CA SER A 119 -1.35 22.78 -0.13
C SER A 119 -2.67 23.52 -0.45
N GLY A 120 -3.78 23.18 0.21
CA GLY A 120 -5.06 23.87 0.08
C GLY A 120 -5.98 23.34 -1.02
N ARG A 121 -5.72 22.15 -1.59
CA ARG A 121 -6.66 21.53 -2.54
C ARG A 121 -7.75 20.76 -1.79
N SER A 122 -8.94 20.66 -2.39
CA SER A 122 -10.06 19.90 -1.83
C SER A 122 -9.78 18.39 -1.75
N LEU A 123 -10.47 17.68 -0.83
CA LEU A 123 -10.45 16.21 -0.71
C LEU A 123 -10.78 15.45 -2.02
N LYS A 124 -11.42 16.11 -3.00
CA LYS A 124 -11.69 15.54 -4.33
C LYS A 124 -10.42 15.11 -5.09
N VAL A 125 -9.23 15.56 -4.68
CA VAL A 125 -7.95 15.16 -5.30
C VAL A 125 -7.72 13.65 -5.18
N TYR A 126 -8.03 13.03 -4.05
CA TYR A 126 -7.88 11.59 -3.86
C TYR A 126 -8.75 10.80 -4.83
N TRP A 127 -10.02 11.18 -4.99
CA TRP A 127 -10.95 10.43 -5.84
C TRP A 127 -10.70 10.61 -7.34
N ARG A 128 -10.03 11.71 -7.74
CA ARG A 128 -9.61 11.90 -9.14
C ARG A 128 -8.46 10.98 -9.52
N ASP A 129 -7.66 10.57 -8.56
CA ASP A 129 -6.53 9.69 -8.79
C ASP A 129 -7.00 8.25 -9.07
N PRO A 130 -6.62 7.64 -10.21
CA PRO A 130 -7.02 6.28 -10.53
C PRO A 130 -6.31 5.22 -9.68
N GLU A 131 -5.12 5.50 -9.13
CA GLU A 131 -4.39 4.57 -8.27
C GLU A 131 -5.06 4.49 -6.90
N PHE A 132 -5.39 5.62 -6.29
CA PHE A 132 -6.12 5.66 -5.01
C PHE A 132 -7.47 4.92 -5.09
N ARG A 133 -8.23 5.14 -6.17
CA ARG A 133 -9.50 4.41 -6.39
C ARG A 133 -9.30 2.90 -6.50
N MET A 134 -8.24 2.47 -7.20
CA MET A 134 -7.91 1.05 -7.30
C MET A 134 -7.49 0.49 -5.94
N PHE A 135 -6.67 1.21 -5.18
CA PHE A 135 -6.22 0.82 -3.85
C PHE A 135 -7.40 0.59 -2.90
N ILE A 136 -8.29 1.57 -2.75
CA ILE A 136 -9.47 1.43 -1.91
C ILE A 136 -10.43 0.35 -2.44
N GLY A 137 -10.58 0.25 -3.76
CA GLY A 137 -11.40 -0.80 -4.39
C GLY A 137 -10.90 -2.22 -4.06
N VAL A 138 -9.58 -2.45 -4.17
CA VAL A 138 -8.95 -3.72 -3.80
C VAL A 138 -9.14 -4.02 -2.32
N GLN A 139 -8.87 -3.04 -1.46
CA GLN A 139 -9.01 -3.23 -0.01
C GLN A 139 -10.44 -3.57 0.39
N LEU A 140 -11.42 -2.81 -0.08
CA LEU A 140 -12.84 -3.08 0.21
C LEU A 140 -13.27 -4.46 -0.32
N THR A 141 -12.83 -4.84 -1.51
CA THR A 141 -13.15 -6.16 -2.10
C THR A 141 -12.59 -7.28 -1.23
N LEU A 142 -11.33 -7.17 -0.79
CA LEU A 142 -10.70 -8.16 0.09
C LEU A 142 -11.40 -8.22 1.46
N VAL A 143 -11.75 -7.08 2.05
CA VAL A 143 -12.50 -7.03 3.33
C VAL A 143 -13.84 -7.74 3.20
N VAL A 144 -14.59 -7.48 2.13
CA VAL A 144 -15.88 -8.15 1.87
C VAL A 144 -15.70 -9.65 1.71
N ILE A 145 -14.75 -10.10 0.90
CA ILE A 145 -14.49 -11.53 0.69
C ILE A 145 -14.09 -12.22 2.01
N CYS A 146 -13.14 -11.64 2.75
CA CYS A 146 -12.69 -12.20 4.02
C CYS A 146 -13.82 -12.25 5.06
N THR A 147 -14.63 -11.18 5.16
CA THR A 147 -15.77 -11.13 6.08
C THR A 147 -16.80 -12.19 5.75
N LEU A 148 -17.15 -12.35 4.46
CA LEU A 148 -18.13 -13.36 4.02
C LEU A 148 -17.64 -14.78 4.31
N VAL A 149 -16.38 -15.10 3.99
CA VAL A 149 -15.83 -16.43 4.25
C VAL A 149 -15.78 -16.73 5.76
N LEU A 150 -15.34 -15.79 6.59
CA LEU A 150 -15.33 -15.98 8.04
C LEU A 150 -16.74 -16.15 8.62
N TRP A 151 -17.71 -15.43 8.06
CA TRP A 151 -19.12 -15.54 8.44
C TRP A 151 -19.68 -16.92 8.10
N PHE A 152 -19.46 -17.43 6.88
CA PHE A 152 -19.93 -18.75 6.48
C PHE A 152 -19.32 -19.89 7.30
N HIS A 153 -18.05 -19.75 7.72
CA HIS A 153 -17.37 -20.72 8.56
C HIS A 153 -17.65 -20.55 10.07
N ASN A 154 -18.48 -19.58 10.48
CA ASN A 154 -18.84 -19.30 11.87
C ASN A 154 -17.64 -19.25 12.82
N ILE A 155 -16.53 -18.64 12.37
CA ILE A 155 -15.28 -18.56 13.16
C ILE A 155 -15.45 -17.69 14.41
N TYR A 156 -16.23 -16.63 14.32
CA TYR A 156 -16.52 -15.73 15.43
C TYR A 156 -18.03 -15.66 15.71
N ALA A 157 -18.39 -15.48 16.98
CA ALA A 157 -19.79 -15.46 17.43
C ALA A 157 -20.57 -14.19 17.01
N SER A 158 -19.89 -13.09 16.69
CA SER A 158 -20.52 -11.81 16.35
C SER A 158 -20.13 -11.31 14.97
N ALA A 159 -21.08 -10.70 14.27
CA ALA A 159 -20.84 -10.07 12.97
C ALA A 159 -19.84 -8.92 13.08
N LEU A 160 -19.92 -8.16 14.17
CA LEU A 160 -19.07 -7.01 14.40
C LEU A 160 -17.62 -7.42 14.68
N THR A 161 -17.41 -8.51 15.42
CA THR A 161 -16.06 -9.05 15.67
C THR A 161 -15.48 -9.65 14.40
N THR A 162 -16.30 -10.36 13.61
CA THR A 162 -15.89 -10.89 12.30
C THR A 162 -15.42 -9.78 11.38
N LEU A 163 -16.20 -8.70 11.27
CA LEU A 163 -15.86 -7.55 10.44
C LEU A 163 -14.60 -6.84 10.95
N ASN A 164 -14.46 -6.64 12.26
CA ASN A 164 -13.28 -5.99 12.83
C ASN A 164 -11.99 -6.78 12.54
N GLN A 165 -12.03 -8.10 12.77
CA GLN A 165 -10.88 -8.98 12.52
C GLN A 165 -10.55 -9.08 11.03
N ALA A 166 -11.57 -9.22 10.16
CA ALA A 166 -11.39 -9.23 8.71
C ALA A 166 -10.81 -7.90 8.21
N PHE A 167 -11.38 -6.77 8.65
CA PHE A 167 -10.92 -5.44 8.26
C PHE A 167 -9.47 -5.20 8.64
N PHE A 168 -9.11 -5.48 9.90
CA PHE A 168 -7.75 -5.28 10.38
C PHE A 168 -6.73 -6.15 9.62
N GLN A 169 -6.98 -7.45 9.53
CA GLN A 169 -6.02 -8.39 8.94
C GLN A 169 -5.86 -8.18 7.44
N VAL A 170 -6.96 -7.88 6.72
CA VAL A 170 -6.89 -7.53 5.31
C VAL A 170 -6.05 -6.28 5.10
N VAL A 171 -6.37 -5.19 5.80
CA VAL A 171 -5.63 -3.94 5.64
C VAL A 171 -4.16 -4.15 5.98
N SER A 172 -3.87 -4.78 7.12
CA SER A 172 -2.51 -5.05 7.58
C SER A 172 -1.68 -5.87 6.57
N MET A 173 -2.21 -6.98 6.08
CA MET A 173 -1.48 -7.86 5.15
C MET A 173 -1.40 -7.26 3.74
N ALA A 174 -2.50 -6.71 3.23
CA ALA A 174 -2.54 -6.16 1.88
C ALA A 174 -1.73 -4.86 1.75
N THR A 175 -1.59 -4.05 2.81
CA THR A 175 -0.66 -2.91 2.81
C THR A 175 0.78 -3.30 3.10
N THR A 176 1.07 -4.59 3.31
CA THR A 176 2.39 -5.14 3.73
C THR A 176 2.86 -4.64 5.10
N ALA A 177 1.95 -4.30 6.01
CA ALA A 177 2.30 -3.95 7.38
C ALA A 177 2.66 -5.21 8.17
N GLY A 178 1.82 -6.25 8.10
CA GLY A 178 2.10 -7.53 8.76
C GLY A 178 1.79 -7.58 10.26
N PHE A 179 1.06 -6.60 10.81
CA PHE A 179 0.46 -6.73 12.14
C PHE A 179 -0.55 -7.86 12.19
N THR A 180 -0.63 -8.53 13.34
CA THR A 180 -1.57 -9.61 13.60
C THR A 180 -2.35 -9.35 14.89
N THR A 181 -3.62 -9.74 14.91
CA THR A 181 -4.49 -9.69 16.10
C THR A 181 -4.88 -11.07 16.60
N ASP A 182 -5.10 -11.99 15.68
CA ASP A 182 -5.49 -13.36 15.94
C ASP A 182 -4.64 -14.30 15.09
N SER A 183 -4.60 -15.57 15.48
CA SER A 183 -3.96 -16.63 14.72
C SER A 183 -4.73 -16.89 13.43
N ILE A 184 -4.21 -16.32 12.34
CA ILE A 184 -4.65 -16.56 10.96
C ILE A 184 -4.63 -18.06 10.63
N ALA A 185 -3.85 -18.87 11.36
CA ALA A 185 -3.82 -20.33 11.20
C ALA A 185 -5.16 -21.02 11.53
N ARG A 186 -6.04 -20.40 12.33
CA ARG A 186 -7.38 -20.94 12.61
C ARG A 186 -8.40 -20.63 11.51
N TRP A 187 -8.06 -19.75 10.59
CA TRP A 187 -8.97 -19.36 9.51
C TRP A 187 -8.99 -20.44 8.42
N PRO A 188 -10.08 -20.51 7.63
CA PRO A 188 -10.12 -21.38 6.46
C PRO A 188 -8.90 -21.14 5.56
N LEU A 189 -8.22 -22.19 5.11
CA LEU A 189 -6.94 -22.14 4.38
C LEU A 189 -6.96 -21.19 3.17
N PHE A 190 -8.12 -20.98 2.57
CA PHE A 190 -8.33 -19.99 1.52
C PHE A 190 -7.90 -18.57 1.93
N LEU A 191 -8.19 -18.13 3.15
CA LEU A 191 -7.94 -16.77 3.60
C LEU A 191 -6.46 -16.44 3.81
N PRO A 192 -5.65 -17.25 4.53
CA PRO A 192 -4.21 -17.02 4.63
C PRO A 192 -3.54 -16.94 3.26
N VAL A 193 -3.90 -17.82 2.32
CA VAL A 193 -3.36 -17.82 0.95
C VAL A 193 -3.79 -16.57 0.19
N LEU A 194 -5.06 -16.20 0.25
CA LEU A 194 -5.58 -14.97 -0.37
C LEU A 194 -4.85 -13.72 0.16
N LEU A 195 -4.68 -13.63 1.48
CA LEU A 195 -3.99 -12.51 2.13
C LEU A 195 -2.51 -12.45 1.74
N LEU A 196 -1.83 -13.61 1.69
CA LEU A 196 -0.47 -13.69 1.18
C LEU A 196 -0.37 -13.22 -0.27
N CYS A 197 -1.30 -13.64 -1.13
CA CYS A 197 -1.36 -13.17 -2.51
C CYS A 197 -1.62 -11.64 -2.59
N SER A 198 -2.43 -11.10 -1.68
CA SER A 198 -2.72 -9.67 -1.64
C SER A 198 -1.51 -8.82 -1.25
N ALA A 199 -0.58 -9.37 -0.45
CA ALA A 199 0.66 -8.69 -0.06
C ALA A 199 1.56 -8.36 -1.26
N PHE A 200 1.44 -9.09 -2.38
CA PHE A 200 2.14 -8.75 -3.63
C PHE A 200 1.64 -7.43 -4.24
N ILE A 201 0.39 -7.04 -4.01
CA ILE A 201 -0.16 -5.77 -4.51
C ILE A 201 0.45 -4.61 -3.73
N GLY A 202 0.37 -4.68 -2.39
CA GLY A 202 0.96 -3.71 -1.49
C GLY A 202 0.30 -2.33 -1.52
N GLY A 203 1.07 -1.31 -1.16
CA GLY A 203 0.61 0.09 -1.09
C GLY A 203 0.63 0.83 -2.43
N CYS A 204 0.21 2.09 -2.42
CA CYS A 204 0.32 2.99 -3.57
C CYS A 204 1.79 3.37 -3.86
N ALA A 205 2.10 3.81 -5.06
CA ALA A 205 3.37 4.43 -5.39
C ALA A 205 3.58 5.70 -4.56
N GLY A 206 4.79 5.92 -4.04
CA GLY A 206 5.07 7.03 -3.14
C GLY A 206 4.47 6.89 -1.74
N SER A 207 4.07 5.68 -1.33
CA SER A 207 3.74 5.32 0.05
C SER A 207 4.89 4.54 0.72
N THR A 208 4.77 4.32 2.04
CA THR A 208 5.69 3.50 2.83
C THR A 208 5.54 2.00 2.63
N GLY A 209 4.49 1.53 1.94
CA GLY A 209 4.22 0.11 1.77
C GLY A 209 5.15 -0.59 0.77
N GLY A 210 5.18 -1.91 0.77
CA GLY A 210 5.98 -2.73 -0.13
C GLY A 210 5.22 -3.23 -1.36
N GLY A 211 5.66 -4.37 -1.90
CA GLY A 211 5.02 -5.09 -3.00
C GLY A 211 5.31 -4.53 -4.40
N LEU A 212 4.53 -5.00 -5.37
CA LEU A 212 4.57 -4.52 -6.76
C LEU A 212 4.08 -3.07 -6.88
N LYS A 213 3.31 -2.59 -5.90
CA LYS A 213 2.56 -1.33 -5.88
C LYS A 213 1.30 -1.37 -6.74
N VAL A 214 0.25 -0.72 -6.25
CA VAL A 214 -1.07 -0.66 -6.90
C VAL A 214 -1.00 -0.14 -8.33
N ILE A 215 -0.17 0.89 -8.61
CA ILE A 215 -0.01 1.41 -9.98
C ILE A 215 0.43 0.34 -10.98
N ARG A 216 1.35 -0.56 -10.61
CA ARG A 216 1.85 -1.59 -11.52
C ARG A 216 0.77 -2.62 -11.82
N ILE A 217 0.02 -3.04 -10.80
CA ILE A 217 -1.13 -3.93 -10.95
C ILE A 217 -2.21 -3.30 -11.84
N LEU A 218 -2.53 -2.02 -11.63
CA LEU A 218 -3.48 -1.28 -12.46
C LEU A 218 -3.05 -1.25 -13.94
N LEU A 219 -1.76 -1.03 -14.19
CA LEU A 219 -1.21 -0.99 -15.55
C LEU A 219 -1.20 -2.38 -16.20
N LEU A 220 -0.81 -3.43 -15.47
CA LEU A 220 -0.88 -4.81 -15.94
C LEU A 220 -2.32 -5.20 -16.31
N PHE A 221 -3.29 -4.86 -15.46
CA PHE A 221 -4.71 -5.11 -15.74
C PHE A 221 -5.19 -4.38 -17.01
N LYS A 222 -4.84 -3.11 -17.18
CA LYS A 222 -5.19 -2.33 -18.38
C LYS A 222 -4.51 -2.88 -19.64
N GLN A 223 -3.28 -3.34 -19.54
CA GLN A 223 -2.55 -3.96 -20.64
C GLN A 223 -3.17 -5.30 -21.02
N GLY A 224 -3.45 -6.18 -20.05
CA GLY A 224 -4.15 -7.44 -20.30
C GLY A 224 -5.49 -7.24 -21.00
N ASN A 225 -6.32 -6.31 -20.51
CA ASN A 225 -7.60 -5.99 -21.16
C ASN A 225 -7.41 -5.41 -22.58
N ARG A 226 -6.35 -4.63 -22.81
CA ARG A 226 -6.01 -4.15 -24.16
C ARG A 226 -5.68 -5.29 -25.11
N GLU A 227 -4.83 -6.22 -24.69
CA GLU A 227 -4.44 -7.37 -25.53
C GLU A 227 -5.65 -8.29 -25.79
N LEU A 228 -6.52 -8.52 -24.80
CA LEU A 228 -7.79 -9.23 -25.01
C LEU A 228 -8.68 -8.56 -26.07
N LYS A 229 -8.77 -7.22 -26.07
CA LYS A 229 -9.54 -6.48 -27.09
C LYS A 229 -8.89 -6.55 -28.48
N ARG A 230 -7.56 -6.58 -28.55
CA ARG A 230 -6.83 -6.76 -29.83
C ARG A 230 -7.06 -8.15 -30.43
N LEU A 231 -7.25 -9.18 -29.61
CA LEU A 231 -7.62 -10.51 -30.10
C LEU A 231 -8.98 -10.50 -30.83
N VAL A 232 -9.92 -9.67 -30.37
CA VAL A 232 -11.25 -9.52 -31.00
C VAL A 232 -11.20 -8.54 -32.19
N HIS A 233 -10.44 -7.46 -32.06
CA HIS A 233 -10.32 -6.39 -33.06
C HIS A 233 -8.85 -6.09 -33.39
N PRO A 234 -8.21 -6.86 -34.29
CA PRO A 234 -6.76 -6.78 -34.53
C PRO A 234 -6.31 -5.45 -35.13
N ASN A 235 -7.17 -4.76 -35.88
CA ASN A 235 -6.86 -3.47 -36.51
C ASN A 235 -7.12 -2.26 -35.60
N ALA A 236 -7.63 -2.46 -34.38
CA ALA A 236 -7.97 -1.36 -33.49
C ALA A 236 -6.75 -0.85 -32.70
N VAL A 237 -6.50 0.46 -32.74
CA VAL A 237 -5.42 1.11 -32.00
C VAL A 237 -5.94 1.55 -30.62
N TYR A 238 -5.64 0.75 -29.59
CA TYR A 238 -5.99 1.06 -28.21
C TYR A 238 -4.81 1.72 -27.47
N SER A 239 -5.04 2.91 -26.91
CA SER A 239 -4.08 3.58 -26.02
C SER A 239 -4.42 3.36 -24.55
N ILE A 240 -3.41 3.08 -23.73
CA ILE A 240 -3.58 2.93 -22.28
C ILE A 240 -3.44 4.30 -21.62
N LYS A 241 -4.48 4.72 -20.90
CA LYS A 241 -4.52 6.01 -20.22
C LYS A 241 -4.40 5.85 -18.71
N LEU A 242 -3.63 6.73 -18.08
CA LEU A 242 -3.62 6.93 -16.63
C LEU A 242 -4.15 8.34 -16.34
N GLY A 243 -5.35 8.41 -15.76
CA GLY A 243 -6.11 9.66 -15.71
C GLY A 243 -6.39 10.16 -17.13
N ASN A 244 -6.03 11.42 -17.40
CA ASN A 244 -6.26 12.07 -18.69
C ASN A 244 -5.08 11.95 -19.68
N ARG A 245 -3.99 11.26 -19.31
CA ARG A 245 -2.78 11.15 -20.14
C ARG A 245 -2.61 9.73 -20.67
N ALA A 246 -2.32 9.61 -21.97
CA ALA A 246 -1.86 8.36 -22.56
C ALA A 246 -0.43 8.07 -22.10
N LEU A 247 -0.15 6.82 -21.75
CA LEU A 247 1.19 6.40 -21.34
C LEU A 247 2.01 5.96 -22.56
N PRO A 248 3.29 6.37 -22.66
CA PRO A 248 4.19 5.85 -23.68
C PRO A 248 4.46 4.36 -23.47
N GLU A 249 4.63 3.62 -24.58
CA GLU A 249 4.77 2.16 -24.58
C GLU A 249 5.98 1.68 -23.77
N ARG A 250 7.08 2.44 -23.78
CA ARG A 250 8.27 2.15 -22.97
C ARG A 250 7.98 2.01 -21.47
N ILE A 251 7.00 2.75 -20.92
CA ILE A 251 6.60 2.59 -19.51
C ILE A 251 5.85 1.27 -19.33
N LEU A 252 5.04 0.88 -20.31
CA LEU A 252 4.28 -0.36 -20.27
C LEU A 252 5.21 -1.59 -20.32
N GLU A 253 6.23 -1.55 -21.18
CA GLU A 253 7.28 -2.57 -21.28
C GLU A 253 8.09 -2.68 -19.97
N ALA A 254 8.45 -1.54 -19.38
CA ALA A 254 9.17 -1.52 -18.10
C ALA A 254 8.36 -2.17 -16.96
N VAL A 255 7.02 -2.04 -16.97
CA VAL A 255 6.15 -2.70 -15.99
C VAL A 255 6.17 -4.22 -16.16
N TRP A 256 6.13 -4.73 -17.39
CA TRP A 256 6.29 -6.17 -17.67
C TRP A 256 7.66 -6.68 -17.25
N GLY A 257 8.73 -5.96 -17.62
CA GLY A 257 10.10 -6.33 -17.23
C GLY A 257 10.25 -6.41 -15.71
N PHE A 258 9.69 -5.44 -14.98
CA PHE A 258 9.68 -5.46 -13.52
C PHE A 258 8.90 -6.65 -12.95
N PHE A 259 7.70 -6.93 -13.48
CA PHE A 259 6.89 -8.06 -13.04
C PHE A 259 7.60 -9.40 -13.27
N SER A 260 8.18 -9.61 -14.45
CA SER A 260 8.94 -10.82 -14.79
C SER A 260 10.16 -10.99 -13.89
N ALA A 261 10.92 -9.92 -13.63
CA ALA A 261 12.06 -9.96 -12.72
C ALA A 261 11.63 -10.25 -11.28
N TYR A 262 10.55 -9.63 -10.81
CA TYR A 262 9.99 -9.85 -9.48
C TYR A 262 9.57 -11.31 -9.28
N ALA A 263 8.86 -11.88 -10.25
CA ALA A 263 8.45 -13.28 -10.23
C ALA A 263 9.65 -14.24 -10.25
N LEU A 264 10.67 -13.95 -11.07
CA LEU A 264 11.89 -14.76 -11.14
C LEU A 264 12.62 -14.76 -9.78
N VAL A 265 12.84 -13.58 -9.19
CA VAL A 265 13.49 -13.48 -7.87
C VAL A 265 12.67 -14.21 -6.82
N PHE A 266 11.34 -14.04 -6.79
CA PHE A 266 10.47 -14.74 -5.87
C PHE A 266 10.58 -16.26 -5.98
N ILE A 267 10.50 -16.81 -7.21
CA ILE A 267 10.59 -18.27 -7.44
C ILE A 267 11.97 -18.79 -7.04
N VAL A 268 13.06 -18.10 -7.43
CA VAL A 268 14.42 -18.52 -7.08
C VAL A 268 14.62 -18.49 -5.56
N SER A 269 14.20 -17.42 -4.88
CA SER A 269 14.28 -17.33 -3.42
C SER A 269 13.43 -18.39 -2.73
N MET A 270 12.22 -18.67 -3.24
CA MET A 270 11.35 -19.72 -2.71
C MET A 270 12.01 -21.10 -2.83
N LEU A 271 12.53 -21.44 -4.02
CA LEU A 271 13.21 -22.72 -4.24
C LEU A 271 14.48 -22.85 -3.40
N ALA A 272 15.25 -21.77 -3.24
CA ALA A 272 16.47 -21.76 -2.43
C ALA A 272 16.21 -21.95 -0.93
N ILE A 273 15.04 -21.52 -0.43
CA ILE A 273 14.64 -21.74 0.98
C ILE A 273 14.10 -23.15 1.19
N ILE A 274 13.49 -23.75 0.16
CA ILE A 274 12.91 -25.11 0.22
C ILE A 274 14.00 -26.19 0.09
N ALA A 275 15.05 -25.93 -0.69
CA ALA A 275 16.18 -26.84 -0.91
C ALA A 275 17.06 -26.97 0.34
#